data_AF-A0A358QW81-F1
#
_entry.id   AF-A0A358QW81-F1
#
_cell.length_a   1.000
_cell.length_b   1.000
_cell.length_c   1.000
_cell.angle_alpha   90.00
_cell.angle_beta   90.00
_cell.angle_gamma   90.00
#
_symmetry.space_group_name_H-M   'P 1'
#
loop_
_entity.id
_entity.type
_entity.pdbx_description
1 polymer ?
#
loop_
_entity_poly.entity_id
_entity_poly.type
_entity_poly.pdbx_seq_one_letter_code
_entity_poly.pdbx_strand_id
1 'polypeptide(L)'
;MFEGMPVYEPQLILDFGEWIRIIQYSGKARTIRRQSLSLVSDVSASQDAQQIQTYLRDISQYTSDNPEEEAFLKREMEQLTLVHPESVLSRYLNRQAIEPRTPGTDSIIFPFRFNLSQKAALENALTSSISVIEGPPGTGKTQTIMNIIANLVAVQGKSVAVVSNNITLHGCVPGQPGQ
;
A
#
# COMPACT_ATOMS: atom_id res chain seq x y z
N MET A 1 5.84 0.54 15.97
CA MET A 1 5.75 -0.65 15.10
C MET A 1 6.53 -1.80 15.71
N PHE A 2 6.17 -3.04 15.34
CA PHE A 2 6.90 -4.27 15.64
C PHE A 2 7.00 -5.12 14.37
N GLU A 3 8.21 -5.52 13.97
CA GLU A 3 8.45 -6.27 12.72
C GLU A 3 7.81 -5.62 11.47
N GLY A 4 7.82 -4.29 11.42
CA GLY A 4 7.18 -3.52 10.33
C GLY A 4 5.65 -3.44 10.41
N MET A 5 5.00 -4.07 11.39
CA MET A 5 3.57 -3.93 11.62
C MET A 5 3.25 -2.82 12.63
N PRO A 6 2.27 -1.94 12.34
CA PRO A 6 1.81 -0.94 13.27
C PRO A 6 1.07 -1.58 14.44
N VAL A 7 1.34 -1.04 15.63
CA VAL A 7 0.58 -1.33 16.84
C VAL A 7 -0.12 -0.04 17.20
N TYR A 8 -1.44 -0.02 17.03
CA TYR A 8 -2.26 1.15 17.32
C TYR A 8 -2.77 1.09 18.76
N GLU A 9 -2.79 2.25 19.42
CA GLU A 9 -3.45 2.51 20.71
C GLU A 9 -3.31 1.38 21.75
N PRO A 10 -2.08 1.00 22.15
CA PRO A 10 -1.92 0.03 23.23
C PRO A 10 -2.44 0.62 24.55
N GLN A 11 -3.12 -0.21 25.33
CA GLN A 11 -3.59 0.17 26.67
C GLN A 11 -2.40 0.42 27.61
N LEU A 12 -1.36 -0.40 27.51
CA LEU A 12 -0.16 -0.26 28.33
C LEU A 12 1.08 -0.77 27.59
N ILE A 13 2.18 -0.04 27.76
CA ILE A 13 3.52 -0.47 27.36
C ILE A 13 4.37 -0.54 28.62
N LEU A 14 4.87 -1.73 28.95
CA LEU A 14 5.74 -1.97 30.09
C LEU A 14 7.16 -2.23 29.59
N ASP A 15 8.13 -1.49 30.12
CA ASP A 15 9.55 -1.61 29.78
C ASP A 15 10.31 -2.38 30.88
N PHE A 16 10.92 -3.50 30.50
CA PHE A 16 11.75 -4.35 31.35
C PHE A 16 13.22 -4.36 30.88
N GLY A 17 13.67 -3.33 30.16
CA GLY A 17 15.00 -3.22 29.58
C GLY A 17 15.09 -3.95 28.24
N GLU A 18 15.54 -5.21 28.24
CA GLU A 18 15.69 -6.01 27.02
C GLU A 18 14.34 -6.36 26.36
N TRP A 19 13.27 -6.36 27.16
CA TRP A 19 11.94 -6.79 26.78
C TRP A 19 10.92 -5.71 27.02
N ILE A 20 10.02 -5.55 26.05
CA ILE A 20 8.84 -4.71 26.17
C ILE A 20 7.61 -5.62 26.19
N ARG A 21 6.67 -5.35 27.08
CA ARG A 21 5.34 -5.97 27.07
C ARG A 21 4.29 -4.95 26.65
N ILE A 22 3.58 -5.24 25.57
CA ILE A 22 2.48 -4.42 25.06
C ILE A 22 1.18 -5.11 25.41
N ILE A 23 0.27 -4.39 26.05
CA ILE A 23 -1.07 -4.85 26.44
C ILE A 23 -2.09 -4.04 25.66
N GLN A 24 -3.00 -4.72 24.96
CA GLN A 24 -4.11 -4.11 24.23
C GLN A 24 -5.36 -4.05 25.11
N TYR A 25 -6.27 -3.13 24.79
CA TYR A 25 -7.58 -3.04 25.46
C TYR A 25 -8.41 -4.34 25.39
N SER A 26 -8.13 -5.20 24.41
CA SER A 26 -8.73 -6.54 24.29
C SER A 26 -8.25 -7.53 25.37
N GLY A 27 -7.28 -7.14 26.22
CA GLY A 27 -6.61 -8.02 27.18
C GLY A 27 -5.49 -8.87 26.56
N LYS A 28 -5.34 -8.87 25.23
CA LYS A 28 -4.20 -9.53 24.57
C LYS A 28 -2.91 -8.82 24.93
N ALA A 29 -1.92 -9.60 25.37
CA ALA A 29 -0.57 -9.10 25.64
C ALA A 29 0.45 -9.77 24.72
N ARG A 30 1.45 -9.01 24.29
CA ARG A 30 2.61 -9.51 23.54
C ARG A 30 3.90 -9.02 24.18
N THR A 31 4.91 -9.88 24.22
CA THR A 31 6.24 -9.55 24.73
C THR A 31 7.22 -9.59 23.56
N ILE A 32 7.96 -8.50 23.37
CA ILE A 32 8.85 -8.29 22.23
C ILE A 32 10.20 -7.80 22.72
N ARG A 33 11.24 -7.92 21.88
CA ARG A 33 12.56 -7.33 22.19
C ARG A 33 12.50 -5.81 22.06
N ARG A 34 13.20 -5.07 22.92
CA ARG A 34 13.25 -3.60 22.86
C ARG A 34 13.70 -3.06 21.50
N GLN A 35 14.69 -3.71 20.88
CA GLN A 35 15.21 -3.38 19.55
C GLN A 35 14.21 -3.56 18.40
N SER A 36 13.17 -4.37 18.60
CA SER A 36 12.12 -4.59 17.60
C SER A 36 11.00 -3.54 17.67
N LEU A 37 11.02 -2.67 18.69
CA LEU A 37 10.07 -1.59 18.86
C LEU A 37 10.63 -0.28 18.30
N SER A 38 9.96 0.27 17.29
CA SER A 38 10.17 1.65 16.85
C SER A 38 8.95 2.51 17.20
N LEU A 39 9.20 3.68 17.79
CA LEU A 39 8.21 4.74 17.87
C LEU A 39 8.24 5.49 16.55
N VAL A 40 7.06 5.63 15.95
CA VAL A 40 6.87 6.44 14.75
C VAL A 40 5.90 7.53 15.12
N SER A 41 6.41 8.76 15.14
CA SER A 41 5.60 9.95 15.30
C SER A 41 4.89 10.26 13.97
N ASP A 42 3.67 10.76 14.07
CA ASP A 42 2.98 11.33 12.91
C ASP A 42 3.75 12.57 12.42
N VAL A 43 4.22 12.54 11.17
CA VAL A 43 4.94 13.66 10.54
C VAL A 43 4.01 14.48 9.63
N SER A 44 2.69 14.31 9.75
CA SER A 44 1.69 15.30 9.31
C SER A 44 1.74 16.60 10.14
N ALA A 45 2.86 16.88 10.81
CA ALA A 45 3.01 17.87 11.86
C ALA A 45 3.23 19.31 11.35
N SER A 46 3.39 19.51 10.03
CA SER A 46 3.36 20.86 9.46
C SER A 46 1.91 21.34 9.32
N GLN A 47 1.67 22.60 9.65
CA GLN A 47 0.35 23.21 9.50
C GLN A 47 -0.19 23.07 8.06
N ASP A 48 0.70 23.15 7.08
CA ASP A 48 0.38 22.97 5.65
C ASP A 48 -0.10 21.55 5.33
N ALA A 49 0.56 20.52 5.86
CA ALA A 49 0.15 19.12 5.64
C ALA A 49 -1.24 18.86 6.23
N GLN A 50 -1.55 19.42 7.40
CA GLN A 50 -2.86 19.31 8.04
C GLN A 50 -3.96 20.00 7.21
N GLN A 51 -3.65 21.17 6.63
CA GLN A 51 -4.59 21.87 5.76
C GLN A 51 -4.92 21.06 4.51
N ILE A 52 -3.91 20.48 3.85
CA ILE A 52 -4.12 19.63 2.66
C ILE A 52 -4.91 18.38 3.04
N GLN A 53 -4.57 17.73 4.16
CA GLN A 53 -5.30 16.54 4.61
C GLN A 53 -6.77 16.85 4.94
N THR A 54 -7.03 17.99 5.61
CA THR A 54 -8.38 18.46 5.91
C THR A 54 -9.16 18.71 4.63
N TYR A 55 -8.56 19.43 3.68
CA TYR A 55 -9.16 19.69 2.38
C TYR A 55 -9.53 18.38 1.64
N LEU A 56 -8.60 17.41 1.58
CA LEU A 56 -8.86 16.11 0.96
C LEU A 56 -10.01 15.34 1.63
N ARG A 57 -10.12 15.44 2.96
CA ARG A 57 -11.22 14.84 3.72
C ARG A 57 -12.54 15.53 3.40
N ASP A 58 -12.56 16.86 3.33
CA ASP A 58 -13.77 17.65 3.06
C ASP A 58 -14.32 17.39 1.65
N ILE A 59 -13.45 17.23 0.66
CA ILE A 59 -13.87 16.96 -0.73
C ILE A 59 -14.19 15.49 -1.01
N SER A 60 -13.80 14.56 -0.12
CA SER A 60 -14.01 13.12 -0.31
C SER A 60 -15.48 12.71 -0.44
N GLN A 61 -16.39 13.54 0.06
CA GLN A 61 -17.84 13.34 -0.04
C GLN A 61 -18.45 13.87 -1.35
N TYR A 62 -17.64 14.37 -2.28
CA TYR A 62 -18.10 14.94 -3.56
C TYR A 62 -17.44 14.28 -4.77
N THR A 63 -16.96 13.04 -4.63
CA THR A 63 -16.13 12.36 -5.64
C THR A 63 -16.89 11.43 -6.58
N SER A 64 -18.15 11.10 -6.28
CA SER A 64 -18.96 10.16 -7.06
C SER A 64 -20.43 10.59 -7.02
N ASP A 65 -21.17 10.38 -8.10
CA ASP A 65 -22.62 10.59 -8.11
C ASP A 65 -23.39 9.48 -7.34
N ASN A 66 -22.68 8.48 -6.80
CA ASN A 66 -23.23 7.39 -6.01
C ASN A 66 -23.09 7.68 -4.49
N PRO A 67 -24.20 7.89 -3.75
CA PRO A 67 -24.17 8.20 -2.32
C PRO A 67 -23.49 7.13 -1.45
N GLU A 68 -23.53 5.85 -1.86
CA GLU A 68 -22.86 4.77 -1.11
C GLU A 68 -21.33 4.86 -1.24
N GLU A 69 -20.82 5.23 -2.42
CA GLU A 69 -19.39 5.42 -2.67
C GLU A 69 -18.85 6.66 -1.95
N GLU A 70 -19.61 7.76 -1.94
CA GLU A 70 -19.28 8.97 -1.18
C GLU A 70 -19.19 8.69 0.33
N ALA A 71 -20.20 8.01 0.88
CA ALA A 71 -20.22 7.64 2.30
C ALA A 71 -19.07 6.71 2.67
N PHE A 72 -18.72 5.78 1.77
CA PHE A 72 -17.57 4.90 1.94
C PHE A 72 -16.26 5.71 1.97
N LEU A 73 -15.98 6.50 0.94
CA LEU A 73 -14.71 7.21 0.84
C LEU A 73 -14.52 8.19 1.99
N LYS A 74 -15.57 8.93 2.37
CA LYS A 74 -15.55 9.82 3.55
C LYS A 74 -15.16 9.06 4.82
N ARG A 75 -15.81 7.93 5.07
CA ARG A 75 -15.55 7.10 6.25
C ARG A 75 -14.11 6.59 6.28
N GLU A 76 -13.59 6.13 5.14
CA GLU A 76 -12.20 5.66 5.05
C GLU A 76 -11.21 6.83 5.28
N MET A 77 -11.48 8.02 4.76
CA MET A 77 -10.65 9.21 4.93
C MET A 77 -10.68 9.79 6.36
N GLU A 78 -11.78 9.60 7.09
CA GLU A 78 -11.90 9.89 8.52
C GLU A 78 -11.09 8.91 9.38
N GLN A 79 -10.97 7.64 8.96
CA GLN A 79 -10.17 6.62 9.65
C GLN A 79 -8.66 6.76 9.45
N LEU A 80 -8.20 7.55 8.46
CA LEU A 80 -6.79 7.86 8.24
C LEU A 80 -6.26 8.85 9.28
N THR A 81 -6.11 8.39 10.52
CA THR A 81 -5.65 9.18 11.67
C THR A 81 -4.13 9.27 11.80
N LEU A 82 -3.39 8.31 11.22
CA LEU A 82 -1.93 8.27 11.24
C LEU A 82 -1.38 8.17 9.83
N VAL A 83 -0.52 9.11 9.45
CA VAL A 83 0.24 9.04 8.19
C VAL A 83 1.69 8.69 8.49
N HIS A 84 2.14 7.53 8.00
CA HIS A 84 3.53 7.11 8.20
C HIS A 84 4.50 8.08 7.51
N PRO A 85 5.58 8.56 8.16
CA PRO A 85 6.50 9.55 7.59
C PRO A 85 7.17 9.13 6.29
N GLU A 86 7.45 7.83 6.14
CA GLU A 86 8.06 7.29 4.92
C GLU A 86 7.02 6.91 3.84
N SER A 87 5.73 7.14 4.10
CA SER A 87 4.69 6.88 3.11
C SER A 87 4.73 7.90 1.97
N VAL A 88 4.28 7.47 0.80
CA VAL A 88 4.04 8.36 -0.34
C VAL A 88 3.07 9.48 0.03
N LEU A 89 2.03 9.17 0.81
CA LEU A 89 1.06 10.15 1.27
C LEU A 89 1.71 11.25 2.11
N SER A 90 2.64 10.91 3.02
CA SER A 90 3.36 11.91 3.82
C SER A 90 4.16 12.87 2.94
N ARG A 91 4.84 12.34 1.91
CA ARG A 91 5.59 13.18 0.95
C ARG A 91 4.67 14.10 0.17
N TYR A 92 3.52 13.58 -0.27
CA TYR A 92 2.50 14.38 -0.96
C TYR A 92 1.96 15.51 -0.09
N LEU A 93 1.55 15.22 1.15
CA LEU A 93 1.04 16.21 2.10
C LEU A 93 2.08 17.27 2.45
N ASN A 94 3.37 16.89 2.53
CA ASN A 94 4.47 17.82 2.80
C ASN A 94 5.08 18.47 1.53
N ARG A 95 4.47 18.26 0.35
CA ARG A 95 4.96 18.78 -0.94
C ARG A 95 6.42 18.44 -1.24
N GLN A 96 6.86 17.28 -0.76
CA GLN A 96 8.21 16.78 -1.00
C GLN A 96 8.29 16.08 -2.36
N ALA A 97 9.48 16.12 -2.98
CA ALA A 97 9.72 15.39 -4.21
C ALA A 97 9.50 13.89 -4.00
N ILE A 98 8.92 13.22 -4.99
CA ILE A 98 8.85 11.75 -5.05
C ILE A 98 10.27 11.24 -5.29
N GLU A 99 10.83 10.52 -4.33
CA GLU A 99 12.17 9.96 -4.48
C GLU A 99 12.15 8.63 -5.23
N PRO A 100 13.17 8.38 -6.06
CA PRO A 100 13.42 7.05 -6.59
C PRO A 100 13.75 6.10 -5.44
N ARG A 101 13.31 4.86 -5.57
CA ARG A 101 13.74 3.77 -4.71
C ARG A 101 15.04 3.20 -5.26
N THR A 102 15.99 2.92 -4.38
CA THR A 102 17.14 2.07 -4.67
C THR A 102 16.70 0.62 -4.52
N PRO A 103 16.48 -0.15 -5.60
CA PRO A 103 16.22 -1.58 -5.46
C PRO A 103 17.54 -2.26 -5.09
N GLY A 104 17.45 -3.34 -4.31
CA GLY A 104 18.45 -4.40 -4.44
C GLY A 104 18.27 -5.02 -5.82
N THR A 105 19.09 -4.61 -6.79
CA THR A 105 18.94 -4.98 -8.21
C THR A 105 19.44 -6.37 -8.55
N ASP A 106 19.92 -7.14 -7.58
CA ASP A 106 20.76 -8.30 -7.87
C ASP A 106 20.00 -9.51 -8.47
N SER A 107 18.67 -9.45 -8.60
CA SER A 107 17.89 -10.52 -9.27
C SER A 107 16.45 -10.13 -9.67
N ILE A 108 16.26 -9.25 -10.66
CA ILE A 108 14.92 -9.06 -11.25
C ILE A 108 14.51 -10.33 -12.02
N ILE A 109 13.31 -10.85 -11.73
CA ILE A 109 12.74 -12.05 -12.38
C ILE A 109 11.53 -11.71 -13.25
N PHE A 110 11.25 -12.55 -14.25
CA PHE A 110 10.09 -12.44 -15.14
C PHE A 110 9.40 -13.79 -15.33
N PRO A 111 8.62 -14.27 -14.32
CA PRO A 111 7.95 -15.56 -14.40
C PRO A 111 6.81 -15.61 -15.45
N PHE A 112 6.31 -14.47 -15.92
CA PHE A 112 5.29 -14.37 -16.95
C PHE A 112 5.81 -13.68 -18.21
N ARG A 113 5.25 -14.04 -19.37
CA ARG A 113 5.61 -13.45 -20.68
C ARG A 113 5.52 -11.93 -20.62
N PHE A 114 6.50 -11.27 -21.23
CA PHE A 114 6.56 -9.82 -21.31
C PHE A 114 7.16 -9.37 -22.66
N ASN A 115 6.94 -8.10 -23.01
CA ASN A 115 7.64 -7.41 -24.10
C ASN A 115 8.53 -6.27 -23.55
N LEU A 116 9.27 -5.59 -24.42
CA LEU A 116 10.22 -4.55 -24.00
C LEU A 116 9.57 -3.38 -23.24
N SER A 117 8.36 -2.96 -23.60
CA SER A 117 7.69 -1.87 -22.87
C SER A 117 7.21 -2.31 -21.49
N GLN A 118 6.74 -3.55 -21.35
CA GLN A 118 6.37 -4.14 -20.05
C GLN A 118 7.59 -4.39 -19.16
N LYS A 119 8.74 -4.75 -19.75
CA LYS A 119 10.02 -4.85 -19.03
C LYS A 119 10.38 -3.51 -18.40
N ALA A 120 10.38 -2.44 -19.21
CA ALA A 120 10.68 -1.10 -18.72
C ALA A 120 9.67 -0.63 -17.67
N ALA A 121 8.38 -0.93 -17.86
CA ALA A 121 7.35 -0.62 -16.89
C ALA A 121 7.59 -1.30 -15.53
N LEU A 122 8.04 -2.55 -15.53
CA LEU A 122 8.40 -3.28 -14.31
C LEU A 122 9.64 -2.70 -13.64
N GLU A 123 10.71 -2.45 -14.41
CA GLU A 123 11.96 -1.88 -13.88
C GLU A 123 11.68 -0.52 -13.21
N ASN A 124 10.92 0.34 -13.88
CA ASN A 124 10.47 1.62 -13.34
C ASN A 124 9.61 1.46 -12.07
N ALA A 125 8.70 0.48 -12.03
CA ALA A 125 7.86 0.22 -10.86
C ALA A 125 8.65 -0.24 -9.63
N LEU A 126 9.77 -0.94 -9.83
CA LEU A 126 10.64 -1.38 -8.73
C LEU A 126 11.55 -0.25 -8.22
N THR A 127 11.92 0.70 -9.08
CA THR A 127 12.79 1.84 -8.75
C THR A 127 12.02 3.12 -8.40
N SER A 128 10.69 3.09 -8.36
CA SER A 128 9.87 4.29 -8.11
C SER A 128 8.94 4.08 -6.92
N SER A 129 8.66 5.16 -6.20
CA SER A 129 7.68 5.15 -5.11
C SER A 129 6.23 5.23 -5.61
N ILE A 130 6.01 5.78 -6.81
CA ILE A 130 4.76 5.76 -7.57
C ILE A 130 5.07 5.42 -9.03
N SER A 131 4.21 4.64 -9.69
CA SER A 131 4.30 4.38 -11.13
C SER A 131 2.91 4.28 -11.74
N VAL A 132 2.73 4.94 -12.89
CA VAL A 132 1.54 4.83 -13.72
C VAL A 132 1.90 4.01 -14.95
N ILE A 133 1.21 2.89 -15.15
CA ILE A 133 1.47 1.97 -16.26
C ILE A 133 0.22 1.91 -17.12
N GLU A 134 0.33 2.44 -18.33
CA GLU A 134 -0.74 2.46 -19.31
C GLU A 134 -0.39 1.58 -20.51
N GLY A 135 -1.42 1.01 -21.12
CA GLY A 135 -1.27 0.23 -22.35
C GLY A 135 -2.62 -0.02 -23.01
N PRO A 136 -2.66 -0.23 -24.34
CA PRO A 136 -3.88 -0.56 -25.07
C PRO A 136 -4.64 -1.77 -24.47
N PRO A 137 -5.94 -1.92 -24.71
CA PRO A 137 -6.67 -3.13 -24.28
C PRO A 137 -6.02 -4.40 -24.86
N GLY A 138 -6.03 -5.49 -24.09
CA GLY A 138 -5.42 -6.76 -24.51
C GLY A 138 -3.88 -6.84 -24.45
N THR A 139 -3.17 -5.77 -24.06
CA THR A 139 -1.69 -5.72 -24.03
C THR A 139 -1.05 -6.33 -22.78
N GLY A 140 -1.71 -7.32 -22.16
CA GLY A 140 -1.13 -8.10 -21.08
C GLY A 140 -0.79 -7.32 -19.79
N LYS A 141 -1.57 -6.29 -19.44
CA LYS A 141 -1.39 -5.53 -18.18
C LYS A 141 -1.40 -6.42 -16.94
N THR A 142 -2.24 -7.45 -16.94
CA THR A 142 -2.28 -8.46 -15.87
C THR A 142 -0.93 -9.15 -15.70
N GLN A 143 -0.26 -9.53 -16.79
CA GLN A 143 1.07 -10.14 -16.77
C GLN A 143 2.11 -9.16 -16.22
N THR A 144 2.03 -7.88 -16.56
CA THR A 144 2.87 -6.84 -15.96
C THR A 144 2.67 -6.74 -14.45
N ILE A 145 1.41 -6.70 -13.98
CA ILE A 145 1.07 -6.69 -12.55
C ILE A 145 1.64 -7.92 -11.85
N MET A 146 1.46 -9.12 -12.43
CA MET A 146 1.98 -10.36 -11.85
C MET A 146 3.50 -10.38 -11.78
N ASN A 147 4.19 -9.89 -12.81
CA ASN A 147 5.65 -9.79 -12.78
C ASN A 147 6.14 -8.80 -11.70
N ILE A 148 5.45 -7.67 -11.48
CA ILE A 148 5.77 -6.72 -10.40
C ILE A 148 5.59 -7.39 -9.03
N ILE A 149 4.45 -8.06 -8.81
CA ILE A 149 4.17 -8.76 -7.54
C ILE A 149 5.21 -9.84 -7.28
N ALA A 150 5.58 -10.63 -8.29
CA ALA A 150 6.59 -11.67 -8.14
C ALA A 150 7.94 -11.10 -7.63
N ASN A 151 8.38 -9.96 -8.16
CA ASN A 151 9.60 -9.31 -7.69
C ASN A 151 9.45 -8.75 -6.27
N LEU A 152 8.32 -8.11 -5.94
CA LEU A 152 8.09 -7.55 -4.61
C LEU A 152 8.03 -8.65 -3.54
N VAL A 153 7.35 -9.76 -3.81
CA VAL A 153 7.14 -10.84 -2.84
C VAL A 153 8.32 -11.81 -2.81
N ALA A 154 8.64 -12.43 -3.95
CA ALA A 154 9.59 -13.55 -3.99
C ALA A 154 11.06 -13.12 -3.94
N VAL A 155 11.38 -11.93 -4.47
CA VAL A 155 12.76 -11.42 -4.50
C VAL A 155 13.01 -10.46 -3.34
N GLN A 156 12.09 -9.53 -3.07
CA GLN A 156 12.28 -8.49 -2.06
C GLN A 156 11.66 -8.81 -0.70
N GLY A 157 10.89 -9.89 -0.56
CA GLY A 157 10.26 -10.27 0.71
C GLY A 157 9.24 -9.25 1.24
N LYS A 158 8.65 -8.43 0.37
CA LYS A 158 7.69 -7.38 0.74
C LYS A 158 6.26 -7.91 0.77
N SER A 159 5.45 -7.34 1.66
CA SER A 159 3.99 -7.49 1.62
C SER A 159 3.39 -6.61 0.52
N VAL A 160 2.40 -7.13 -0.19
CA VAL A 160 1.72 -6.43 -1.29
C VAL A 160 0.21 -6.49 -1.08
N ALA A 161 -0.46 -5.35 -1.20
CA ALA A 161 -1.92 -5.26 -1.29
C ALA A 161 -2.32 -5.02 -2.75
N VAL A 162 -3.31 -5.75 -3.25
CA VAL A 162 -3.86 -5.61 -4.60
C VAL A 162 -5.33 -5.24 -4.48
N VAL A 163 -5.74 -4.18 -5.15
CA VAL A 163 -7.14 -3.69 -5.16
C VAL A 163 -7.62 -3.65 -6.60
N SER A 164 -8.85 -4.10 -6.85
CA SER A 164 -9.50 -4.06 -8.15
C SER A 164 -10.98 -3.73 -7.97
N ASN A 165 -11.50 -2.73 -8.70
CA ASN A 165 -12.90 -2.33 -8.56
C ASN A 165 -13.91 -3.28 -9.24
N ASN A 166 -13.46 -4.25 -10.04
CA ASN A 166 -14.22 -5.43 -10.44
C ASN A 166 -13.29 -6.39 -11.22
N ILE A 167 -13.28 -7.68 -10.91
CA ILE A 167 -12.77 -8.72 -11.81
C ILE A 167 -13.96 -9.59 -12.18
N THR A 168 -14.77 -9.14 -13.14
CA THR A 168 -15.60 -10.09 -13.89
C THR A 168 -14.70 -10.79 -14.90
N LEU A 169 -13.98 -11.82 -14.45
CA LEU A 169 -13.39 -12.81 -15.35
C LEU A 169 -14.54 -13.66 -15.91
N HIS A 170 -15.20 -13.20 -16.98
CA HIS A 170 -15.95 -14.13 -17.84
C HIS A 170 -14.94 -14.93 -18.66
N GLY A 171 -14.42 -16.01 -18.07
CA GLY A 171 -13.60 -17.00 -18.75
C GLY A 171 -14.40 -18.24 -19.15
N CYS A 172 -14.67 -18.36 -20.46
CA CYS A 172 -14.90 -19.59 -21.26
C CYS A 172 -16.24 -20.35 -21.07
N VAL A 173 -16.92 -20.93 -22.06
CA VAL A 173 -16.99 -20.96 -23.56
C VAL A 173 -18.39 -21.55 -23.85
N PRO A 174 -19.10 -21.20 -24.94
CA PRO A 174 -20.36 -21.86 -25.29
C PRO A 174 -20.14 -23.36 -25.55
N GLY A 175 -20.64 -24.20 -24.65
CA GLY A 175 -20.80 -25.62 -24.89
C GLY A 175 -22.10 -25.90 -25.62
N GLN A 176 -22.04 -26.11 -26.94
CA GLN A 176 -22.85 -27.16 -27.57
C GLN A 176 -21.92 -28.38 -27.70
N PRO A 177 -22.39 -29.60 -27.37
CA PRO A 177 -23.14 -30.37 -28.36
C PRO A 177 -24.26 -31.29 -27.81
N GLY A 178 -25.26 -31.55 -28.65
CA GLY A 178 -25.88 -32.88 -28.79
C GLY A 178 -27.06 -33.24 -27.88
N GLN A 179 -28.27 -32.96 -28.37
CA GLN A 179 -29.34 -33.94 -28.61
C GLN A 179 -30.31 -33.37 -29.65
#